data_AF-A0AA50KFT7-F1
#
_entry.id   AF-A0AA50KFT7-F1
#
_cell.length_a   1.000
_cell.length_b   1.000
_cell.length_c   1.000
_cell.angle_alpha   90.00
_cell.angle_beta   90.00
_cell.angle_gamma   90.00
#
_symmetry.space_group_name_H-M   'P 1'
#
loop_
_entity.id
_entity.type
_entity.pdbx_description
1 polymer ?
#
loop_
_entity_poly.entity_id
_entity_poly.type
_entity_poly.pdbx_seq_one_letter_code
_entity_poly.pdbx_strand_id
1 'polypeptide(L)'
;MANRELAPLSVKQRLLKGSLLLLPLMSCAAIAADKPSQEYKPFRLSVTQISTQSAEVANGNTELQRDSLLLNAGMNVSLDKQWSLGFRVGYDRLDYDWRNITLTGANNVAPLFGTDGQNWDHINRYRAGVSLNYRMDKHWAFFLAPQIQYAYADTASASQAQSYGIVASAMYAFDSGNMIGFGVAYLNDIDEVRTVPYLAMRWQIDEHWTLANPFQAGFSGPAGLELSYQFNPDWNIGLGSSRRTERFLIEDDDIAVETNEWVSYLRGGWRATPALTVNLYAGYYFDGELEVTNQAALEMDNQGAAALDIEFKF
;
A
#
# COMPACT_ATOMS: atom_id res chain seq x y z
N MET A 1 -53.00 45.72 -34.66
CA MET A 1 -52.63 45.48 -33.25
C MET A 1 -51.13 45.21 -33.20
N ALA A 2 -50.39 46.08 -32.47
CA ALA A 2 -48.97 46.02 -32.05
C ALA A 2 -47.89 45.65 -33.10
N ASN A 3 -47.17 46.64 -33.66
CA ASN A 3 -45.87 47.21 -33.22
C ASN A 3 -44.63 46.30 -33.44
N ARG A 4 -43.79 46.67 -34.43
CA ARG A 4 -42.43 47.25 -34.32
C ARG A 4 -41.31 46.21 -34.18
N GLU A 5 -40.51 45.98 -35.22
CA GLU A 5 -39.29 46.69 -35.64
C GLU A 5 -38.01 45.93 -35.23
N LEU A 6 -37.03 46.01 -36.14
CA LEU A 6 -35.79 45.23 -36.22
C LEU A 6 -34.66 45.75 -35.29
N ALA A 7 -33.84 44.78 -34.80
CA ALA A 7 -32.39 44.85 -34.50
C ALA A 7 -31.87 45.84 -33.41
N PRO A 8 -30.57 45.84 -32.99
CA PRO A 8 -29.54 44.79 -32.81
C PRO A 8 -28.86 44.81 -31.40
N LEU A 9 -27.87 43.92 -31.17
CA LEU A 9 -26.69 43.99 -30.27
C LEU A 9 -26.80 44.62 -28.85
N SER A 10 -26.41 43.86 -27.82
CA SER A 10 -25.86 44.45 -26.58
C SER A 10 -24.85 43.53 -25.88
N VAL A 11 -23.61 44.04 -25.82
CA VAL A 11 -22.46 43.65 -25.01
C VAL A 11 -22.77 43.75 -23.51
N LYS A 12 -22.28 42.79 -22.70
CA LYS A 12 -21.80 43.06 -21.33
C LYS A 12 -20.54 42.25 -21.00
N GLN A 13 -19.43 42.98 -20.90
CA GLN A 13 -18.22 42.59 -20.17
C GLN A 13 -18.46 42.66 -18.65
N ARG A 14 -17.83 41.75 -17.88
CA ARG A 14 -17.31 41.92 -16.50
C ARG A 14 -16.54 40.64 -16.14
N LEU A 15 -15.20 40.58 -16.18
CA LEU A 15 -14.20 41.04 -15.19
C LEU A 15 -14.46 40.56 -13.74
N LEU A 16 -13.74 39.50 -13.36
CA LEU A 16 -13.12 39.27 -12.04
C LEU A 16 -11.92 38.35 -12.30
N LYS A 17 -10.68 38.82 -12.44
CA LYS A 17 -9.76 39.36 -11.41
C LYS A 17 -9.70 38.47 -10.16
N GLY A 18 -8.59 37.75 -10.04
CA GLY A 18 -8.20 36.97 -8.88
C GLY A 18 -6.76 36.49 -8.97
N SER A 19 -5.83 37.39 -9.29
CA SER A 19 -4.40 37.17 -9.06
C SER A 19 -4.14 37.33 -7.56
N LEU A 20 -3.73 36.27 -6.87
CA LEU A 20 -3.03 36.39 -5.59
C LEU A 20 -1.55 36.11 -5.83
N LEU A 21 -0.84 37.19 -6.15
CA LEU A 21 0.57 37.35 -5.84
C LEU A 21 0.69 37.49 -4.32
N LEU A 22 1.39 36.57 -3.69
CA LEU A 22 1.98 36.75 -2.36
C LEU A 22 3.49 36.55 -2.51
N LEU A 23 4.16 37.64 -2.83
CA LEU A 23 5.58 37.85 -2.59
C LEU A 23 5.75 38.24 -1.11
N PRO A 24 6.57 37.53 -0.34
CA PRO A 24 7.36 38.16 0.70
C PRO A 24 8.72 38.54 0.12
N LEU A 25 8.99 39.85 0.11
CA LEU A 25 10.36 40.34 0.21
C LEU A 25 10.96 39.78 1.51
N MET A 26 12.06 39.03 1.42
CA MET A 26 13.00 38.95 2.52
C MET A 26 14.40 39.28 2.02
N SER A 27 14.96 40.28 2.69
CA SER A 27 16.24 40.92 2.50
C SER A 27 17.40 39.93 2.58
N CYS A 28 18.44 40.18 1.77
CA CYS A 28 19.76 39.62 1.98
C CYS A 28 20.28 39.99 3.38
N ALA A 29 20.39 39.01 4.25
CA ALA A 29 21.40 38.97 5.30
C ALA A 29 22.24 37.72 5.05
N ALA A 30 23.49 37.91 4.63
CA ALA A 30 24.47 36.85 4.60
C ALA A 30 24.70 36.40 6.06
N ILE A 31 24.17 35.24 6.42
CA ILE A 31 24.48 34.53 7.65
C ILE A 31 25.11 33.20 7.24
N ALA A 32 26.18 32.85 7.93
CA ALA A 32 27.11 31.78 7.65
C ALA A 32 26.46 30.47 7.18
N ALA A 33 27.14 29.80 6.25
CA ALA A 33 26.82 28.44 5.82
C ALA A 33 27.05 27.45 6.97
N ASP A 34 26.07 27.33 7.87
CA ASP A 34 25.85 26.07 8.56
C ASP A 34 25.44 25.05 7.50
N LYS A 35 26.09 23.87 7.52
CA LYS A 35 25.63 22.71 6.75
C LYS A 35 24.12 22.60 7.01
N PRO A 36 23.24 22.55 5.99
CA PRO A 36 21.82 22.43 6.26
C PRO A 36 21.64 21.19 7.12
N SER A 37 21.23 21.41 8.38
CA SER A 37 20.69 20.34 9.19
C SER A 37 19.58 19.74 8.31
N GLN A 38 19.68 18.44 8.01
CA GLN A 38 18.57 17.77 7.34
C GLN A 38 17.35 18.03 8.22
N GLU A 39 16.45 18.87 7.71
CA GLU A 39 15.21 19.22 8.39
C GLU A 39 14.53 17.91 8.74
N TYR A 40 14.41 17.65 10.04
CA TYR A 40 13.85 16.41 10.52
C TYR A 40 12.36 16.43 10.19
N LYS A 41 11.95 15.58 9.24
CA LYS A 41 10.58 15.44 8.76
C LYS A 41 10.00 14.14 9.28
N PRO A 42 9.45 14.15 10.52
CA PRO A 42 8.99 12.92 11.15
C PRO A 42 7.71 12.38 10.51
N PHE A 43 6.91 13.23 9.87
CA PHE A 43 5.61 12.86 9.34
C PHE A 43 5.69 12.40 7.89
N ARG A 44 4.83 11.43 7.58
CA ARG A 44 4.64 10.87 6.25
C ARG A 44 3.17 10.72 5.95
N LEU A 45 2.78 11.07 4.73
CA LEU A 45 1.47 10.80 4.16
C LEU A 45 1.66 10.14 2.81
N SER A 46 0.94 9.05 2.52
CA SER A 46 0.94 8.45 1.20
C SER A 46 -0.46 8.15 0.71
N VAL A 47 -0.62 8.26 -0.61
CA VAL A 47 -1.81 7.88 -1.37
C VAL A 47 -1.36 6.93 -2.47
N THR A 48 -1.92 5.72 -2.49
CA THR A 48 -1.60 4.72 -3.50
C THR A 48 -2.89 4.28 -4.21
N GLN A 49 -2.91 4.36 -5.53
CA GLN A 49 -3.96 3.77 -6.36
C GLN A 49 -3.39 2.52 -7.03
N ILE A 50 -4.12 1.40 -6.97
CA ILE A 50 -3.78 0.13 -7.62
C ILE A 50 -4.97 -0.27 -8.49
N SER A 51 -4.69 -0.81 -9.67
CA SER A 51 -5.71 -1.37 -10.56
C SER A 51 -5.17 -2.63 -11.23
N THR A 52 -6.03 -3.61 -11.41
CA THR A 52 -5.69 -4.89 -12.04
C THR A 52 -6.46 -5.09 -13.33
N GLN A 53 -5.92 -5.94 -14.20
CA GLN A 53 -6.72 -6.56 -15.24
C GLN A 53 -7.75 -7.49 -14.60
N SER A 54 -8.77 -7.86 -15.37
CA SER A 54 -9.71 -8.88 -14.95
C SER A 54 -9.05 -10.26 -15.00
N ALA A 55 -9.32 -11.09 -13.99
CA ALA A 55 -8.92 -12.48 -13.90
C ALA A 55 -10.15 -13.39 -13.89
N GLU A 56 -10.07 -14.55 -14.53
CA GLU A 56 -11.04 -15.62 -14.38
C GLU A 56 -10.85 -16.32 -13.03
N VAL A 57 -11.94 -16.78 -12.42
CA VAL A 57 -11.96 -17.45 -11.12
C VAL A 57 -12.56 -18.84 -11.26
N ALA A 58 -12.03 -19.78 -10.47
CA ALA A 58 -12.44 -21.18 -10.39
C ALA A 58 -12.30 -21.95 -11.73
N ASN A 59 -11.40 -21.53 -12.62
CA ASN A 59 -11.29 -22.06 -13.99
C ASN A 59 -12.63 -22.01 -14.76
N GLY A 60 -13.46 -21.02 -14.45
CA GLY A 60 -14.77 -20.79 -15.05
C GLY A 60 -14.84 -19.45 -15.77
N ASN A 61 -16.06 -19.02 -16.12
CA ASN A 61 -16.28 -17.75 -16.81
C ASN A 61 -16.46 -16.57 -15.84
N THR A 62 -16.42 -16.80 -14.52
CA THR A 62 -16.55 -15.72 -13.54
C THR A 62 -15.29 -14.86 -13.61
N GLU A 63 -15.48 -13.57 -13.89
CA GLU A 63 -14.40 -12.60 -13.95
C GLU A 63 -14.40 -11.72 -12.69
N LEU A 64 -13.20 -11.42 -12.19
CA LEU A 64 -12.96 -10.48 -11.12
C LEU A 64 -11.96 -9.40 -11.56
N GLN A 65 -12.31 -8.13 -11.40
CA GLN A 65 -11.37 -7.02 -11.47
C GLN A 65 -11.23 -6.35 -10.09
N ARG A 66 -10.01 -5.91 -9.75
CA ARG A 66 -9.73 -5.27 -8.46
C ARG A 66 -9.16 -3.87 -8.65
N ASP A 67 -9.74 -2.93 -7.93
CA ASP A 67 -9.25 -1.55 -7.81
C ASP A 67 -9.05 -1.22 -6.33
N SER A 68 -8.01 -0.47 -6.00
CA SER A 68 -7.70 -0.17 -4.59
C SER A 68 -7.15 1.23 -4.42
N LEU A 69 -7.65 1.92 -3.39
CA LEU A 69 -7.14 3.20 -2.91
C LEU A 69 -6.64 3.03 -1.48
N LEU A 70 -5.34 3.26 -1.26
CA LEU A 70 -4.69 3.10 0.03
C LEU A 70 -4.22 4.46 0.53
N LEU A 71 -4.63 4.82 1.74
CA LEU A 71 -4.24 6.04 2.43
C LEU A 71 -3.43 5.66 3.67
N ASN A 72 -2.23 6.19 3.82
CA ASN A 72 -1.40 5.93 4.99
C ASN A 72 -0.84 7.22 5.56
N ALA A 73 -0.94 7.39 6.88
CA ALA A 73 -0.24 8.43 7.61
C ALA A 73 0.68 7.79 8.65
N GLY A 74 1.85 8.39 8.87
CA GLY A 74 2.78 7.87 9.86
C GLY A 74 3.72 8.91 10.41
N MET A 75 4.32 8.59 11.55
CA MET A 75 5.29 9.41 12.25
C MET A 75 6.44 8.53 12.73
N ASN A 76 7.68 8.93 12.49
CA ASN A 76 8.85 8.29 13.09
C ASN A 76 9.52 9.27 14.06
N VAL A 77 9.81 8.80 15.29
CA VAL A 77 10.48 9.57 16.35
C VAL A 77 11.75 8.85 16.76
N SER A 78 12.92 9.48 16.62
CA SER A 78 14.17 8.98 17.20
C SER A 78 14.26 9.43 18.66
N LEU A 79 14.23 8.49 19.60
CA LEU A 79 14.33 8.80 21.03
C LEU A 79 15.80 9.07 21.41
N ASP A 80 16.70 8.22 20.93
CA ASP A 80 18.14 8.37 21.06
C ASP A 80 18.87 7.65 19.89
N LYS A 81 20.15 7.32 20.07
CA LYS A 81 20.95 6.61 19.04
C LYS A 81 20.59 5.12 18.91
N GLN A 82 19.97 4.53 19.91
CA GLN A 82 19.61 3.12 19.99
C GLN A 82 18.13 2.89 19.67
N TRP A 83 17.24 3.81 20.06
CA TRP A 83 15.80 3.61 20.01
C TRP A 83 15.11 4.56 19.04
N SER A 84 14.25 4.02 18.20
CA SER A 84 13.26 4.80 17.44
C SER A 84 11.87 4.18 17.49
N LEU A 85 10.87 5.04 17.55
CA LEU A 85 9.45 4.70 17.53
C LEU A 85 8.84 5.09 16.20
N GLY A 86 7.93 4.27 15.69
CA GLY A 86 7.08 4.58 14.56
C GLY A 86 5.62 4.45 14.95
N PHE A 87 4.78 5.32 14.40
CA PHE A 87 3.33 5.25 14.49
C PHE A 87 2.78 5.24 13.07
N ARG A 88 1.78 4.41 12.80
CA ARG A 88 1.12 4.36 11.50
C ARG A 88 -0.38 4.19 11.69
N VAL A 89 -1.14 4.92 10.90
CA VAL A 89 -2.56 4.69 10.67
C VAL A 89 -2.82 4.62 9.17
N GLY A 90 -3.82 3.85 8.77
CA GLY A 90 -4.18 3.73 7.37
C GLY A 90 -5.64 3.40 7.18
N TYR A 91 -6.13 3.77 6.00
CA TYR A 91 -7.44 3.40 5.49
C TYR A 91 -7.27 2.96 4.05
N ASP A 92 -7.78 1.79 3.71
CA ASP A 92 -7.91 1.38 2.32
C ASP A 92 -9.37 1.15 1.97
N ARG A 93 -9.69 1.49 0.73
CA ARG A 93 -10.88 1.06 0.04
C ARG A 93 -10.45 0.09 -1.05
N LEU A 94 -10.97 -1.13 -1.01
CA LEU A 94 -10.73 -2.15 -2.03
C LEU A 94 -12.06 -2.41 -2.72
N ASP A 95 -12.11 -2.18 -4.02
CA ASP A 95 -13.30 -2.35 -4.86
C ASP A 95 -13.11 -3.63 -5.72
N TYR A 96 -14.11 -4.49 -5.74
CA TYR A 96 -14.12 -5.76 -6.46
C TYR A 96 -15.29 -5.77 -7.45
N ASP A 97 -15.00 -5.84 -8.74
CA ASP A 97 -15.99 -5.87 -9.82
C ASP A 97 -16.13 -7.30 -10.36
N TRP A 98 -17.27 -7.92 -10.06
CA TRP A 98 -17.61 -9.28 -10.45
C TRP A 98 -18.47 -9.29 -11.72
N ARG A 99 -18.04 -10.06 -12.72
CA ARG A 99 -18.76 -10.20 -14.01
C ARG A 99 -18.91 -11.67 -14.40
N ASN A 100 -19.89 -11.97 -15.24
CA ASN A 100 -20.12 -13.32 -15.78
C ASN A 100 -20.20 -14.43 -14.69
N ILE A 101 -20.77 -14.08 -13.53
CA ILE A 101 -20.78 -14.93 -12.32
C ILE A 101 -21.49 -16.26 -12.56
N THR A 102 -20.76 -17.36 -12.32
CA THR A 102 -21.28 -18.73 -12.39
C THR A 102 -21.63 -19.26 -11.00
N LEU A 103 -22.92 -19.32 -10.66
CA LEU A 103 -23.39 -19.77 -9.34
C LEU A 103 -23.77 -21.25 -9.26
N THR A 104 -23.82 -21.96 -10.39
CA THR A 104 -24.25 -23.37 -10.43
C THR A 104 -23.43 -24.18 -11.42
N GLY A 105 -23.29 -25.48 -11.18
CA GLY A 105 -22.56 -26.38 -12.07
C GLY A 105 -21.09 -26.53 -11.69
N ALA A 106 -20.29 -27.08 -12.60
CA ALA A 106 -18.83 -27.14 -12.43
C ALA A 106 -18.26 -25.71 -12.40
N ASN A 107 -17.18 -25.50 -11.64
CA ASN A 107 -16.47 -24.22 -11.57
C ASN A 107 -17.34 -23.06 -11.05
N ASN A 108 -18.32 -23.37 -10.20
CA ASN A 108 -19.16 -22.35 -9.60
C ASN A 108 -18.44 -21.64 -8.45
N VAL A 109 -18.78 -20.37 -8.28
CA VAL A 109 -18.23 -19.48 -7.26
C VAL A 109 -19.26 -19.17 -6.17
N ALA A 110 -20.35 -19.95 -6.06
CA ALA A 110 -21.38 -19.73 -5.06
C ALA A 110 -20.84 -19.61 -3.62
N PRO A 111 -19.82 -20.38 -3.20
CA PRO A 111 -19.25 -20.23 -1.85
C PRO A 111 -18.58 -18.88 -1.58
N LEU A 112 -18.20 -18.11 -2.61
CA LEU A 112 -17.59 -16.78 -2.44
C LEU A 112 -18.59 -15.72 -1.98
N PHE A 113 -19.89 -15.96 -2.18
CA PHE A 113 -20.95 -15.04 -1.82
C PHE A 113 -21.64 -15.64 -0.59
N GLY A 114 -21.80 -14.87 0.49
CA GLY A 114 -22.27 -15.35 1.79
C GLY A 114 -23.60 -16.11 1.74
N THR A 115 -24.08 -16.61 2.88
CA THR A 115 -25.23 -17.53 2.92
C THR A 115 -26.53 -16.95 2.34
N ASP A 116 -26.69 -15.62 2.39
CA ASP A 116 -27.81 -14.89 1.79
C ASP A 116 -27.64 -14.59 0.28
N GLY A 117 -26.51 -14.99 -0.32
CA GLY A 117 -26.17 -14.79 -1.73
C GLY A 117 -25.89 -13.33 -2.09
N GLN A 118 -25.60 -12.47 -1.11
CA GLN A 118 -25.25 -11.08 -1.36
C GLN A 118 -23.84 -10.97 -1.95
N ASN A 119 -23.72 -10.20 -3.03
CA ASN A 119 -22.42 -9.82 -3.57
C ASN A 119 -21.76 -8.80 -2.65
N TRP A 120 -20.50 -9.02 -2.35
CA TRP A 120 -19.63 -8.02 -1.77
C TRP A 120 -18.82 -7.38 -2.89
N ASP A 121 -18.84 -6.06 -2.93
CA ASP A 121 -18.17 -5.27 -3.97
C ASP A 121 -17.16 -4.29 -3.35
N HIS A 122 -17.27 -4.01 -2.05
CA HIS A 122 -16.51 -2.96 -1.38
C HIS A 122 -15.97 -3.42 -0.04
N ILE A 123 -14.65 -3.36 0.15
CA ILE A 123 -13.99 -3.70 1.40
C ILE A 123 -13.41 -2.43 2.00
N ASN A 124 -13.79 -2.16 3.25
CA ASN A 124 -13.21 -1.10 4.05
C ASN A 124 -12.16 -1.69 4.98
N ARG A 125 -10.93 -1.18 4.90
CA ARG A 125 -9.82 -1.65 5.73
C ARG A 125 -9.21 -0.52 6.54
N TYR A 126 -9.31 -0.59 7.86
CA TYR A 126 -8.66 0.32 8.79
C TYR A 126 -7.46 -0.35 9.42
N ARG A 127 -6.32 0.34 9.52
CA ARG A 127 -5.11 -0.17 10.16
C ARG A 127 -4.53 0.83 11.14
N ALA A 128 -4.00 0.32 12.24
CA ALA A 128 -3.16 1.09 13.14
C ALA A 128 -2.00 0.22 13.63
N GLY A 129 -0.84 0.84 13.83
CA GLY A 129 0.33 0.13 14.31
C GLY A 129 1.35 1.03 14.95
N VAL A 130 2.15 0.42 15.83
CA VAL A 130 3.32 1.04 16.46
C VAL A 130 4.52 0.19 16.07
N SER A 131 5.66 0.82 15.85
CA SER A 131 6.91 0.10 15.64
C SER A 131 8.01 0.61 16.56
N LEU A 132 8.91 -0.29 16.91
CA LEU A 132 10.06 -0.08 17.75
C LEU A 132 11.28 -0.63 17.01
N ASN A 133 12.27 0.23 16.80
CA ASN A 133 13.59 -0.22 16.35
C ASN A 133 14.56 -0.05 17.50
N TYR A 134 15.33 -1.11 17.77
CA TYR A 134 16.35 -1.13 18.80
C TYR A 134 17.69 -1.54 18.21
N ARG A 135 18.65 -0.63 18.23
CA ARG A 135 20.05 -0.91 17.89
C ARG A 135 20.80 -1.21 19.19
N MET A 136 21.03 -2.49 19.45
CA MET A 136 21.72 -2.96 20.65
C MET A 136 23.19 -2.48 20.64
N ASP A 137 23.87 -2.68 19.52
CA ASP A 137 25.24 -2.25 19.30
C ASP A 137 25.52 -1.96 17.81
N LYS A 138 26.78 -1.97 17.39
CA LYS A 138 27.16 -1.73 15.98
C LYS A 138 26.76 -2.86 15.03
N HIS A 139 26.50 -4.05 15.56
CA HIS A 139 26.27 -5.29 14.81
C HIS A 139 24.84 -5.80 14.95
N TRP A 140 24.10 -5.47 16.01
CA TRP A 140 22.73 -5.99 16.19
C TRP A 140 21.66 -4.90 16.18
N ALA A 141 20.64 -5.14 15.34
CA ALA A 141 19.42 -4.35 15.29
C ALA A 141 18.19 -5.26 15.38
N PHE A 142 17.19 -4.82 16.13
CA PHE A 142 15.93 -5.50 16.34
C PHE A 142 14.77 -4.60 15.93
N PHE A 143 13.73 -5.21 15.39
CA PHE A 143 12.50 -4.57 15.00
C PHE A 143 11.31 -5.28 15.64
N LEU A 144 10.35 -4.51 16.13
CA LEU A 144 9.08 -5.02 16.65
C LEU A 144 7.96 -4.08 16.21
N ALA A 145 6.91 -4.61 15.58
CA ALA A 145 5.79 -3.83 15.10
C ALA A 145 4.46 -4.53 15.34
N PRO A 146 3.83 -4.33 16.52
CA PRO A 146 2.45 -4.71 16.73
C PRO A 146 1.50 -3.84 15.88
N GLN A 147 0.44 -4.47 15.40
CA GLN A 147 -0.59 -3.82 14.59
C GLN A 147 -1.97 -4.44 14.86
N ILE A 148 -2.99 -3.63 14.59
CA ILE A 148 -4.40 -4.01 14.59
C ILE A 148 -5.02 -3.57 13.27
N GLN A 149 -5.99 -4.33 12.80
CA GLN A 149 -6.72 -4.08 11.57
C GLN A 149 -8.20 -4.41 11.75
N TYR A 150 -9.04 -3.70 10.99
CA TYR A 150 -10.43 -4.08 10.72
C TYR A 150 -10.60 -4.17 9.22
N ALA A 151 -11.10 -5.27 8.68
CA ALA A 151 -11.29 -5.46 7.23
C ALA A 151 -12.60 -6.18 6.94
N TYR A 152 -13.59 -5.46 6.39
CA TYR A 152 -14.94 -5.97 6.18
C TYR A 152 -15.54 -5.48 4.86
N ALA A 153 -16.34 -6.35 4.25
CA ALA A 153 -17.18 -6.04 3.11
C ALA A 153 -18.38 -5.16 3.50
N ASP A 154 -19.03 -4.58 2.50
CA ASP A 154 -20.31 -3.86 2.64
C ASP A 154 -21.47 -4.73 3.12
N THR A 155 -21.31 -6.05 3.06
CA THR A 155 -22.25 -7.08 3.54
C THR A 155 -22.01 -7.52 4.98
N ALA A 156 -20.95 -7.05 5.65
CA ALA A 156 -20.53 -7.52 6.98
C ALA A 156 -20.36 -6.39 8.00
N SER A 157 -20.46 -6.74 9.28
CA SER A 157 -20.24 -5.79 10.37
C SER A 157 -18.77 -5.62 10.72
N ALA A 158 -18.32 -4.36 10.83
CA ALA A 158 -16.97 -4.03 11.29
C ALA A 158 -16.63 -4.60 12.69
N SER A 159 -17.64 -4.89 13.52
CA SER A 159 -17.46 -5.31 14.91
C SER A 159 -16.85 -6.71 15.06
N GLN A 160 -16.98 -7.57 14.06
CA GLN A 160 -16.42 -8.93 14.02
C GLN A 160 -15.19 -9.03 13.09
N ALA A 161 -14.86 -7.95 12.38
CA ALA A 161 -13.83 -7.94 11.35
C ALA A 161 -12.42 -7.61 11.85
N GLN A 162 -12.17 -7.78 13.15
CA GLN A 162 -10.91 -7.37 13.78
C GLN A 162 -9.85 -8.45 13.62
N SER A 163 -8.65 -8.03 13.20
CA SER A 163 -7.44 -8.83 13.29
C SER A 163 -6.31 -8.07 13.97
N TYR A 164 -5.34 -8.81 14.51
CA TYR A 164 -4.16 -8.20 15.11
C TYR A 164 -2.93 -9.06 14.83
N GLY A 165 -1.76 -8.42 14.85
CA GLY A 165 -0.53 -9.13 14.57
C GLY A 165 0.69 -8.41 15.09
N ILE A 166 1.82 -9.10 15.00
CA ILE A 166 3.11 -8.55 15.35
C ILE A 166 4.15 -9.03 14.35
N VAL A 167 4.92 -8.08 13.83
CA VAL A 167 6.08 -8.36 12.99
C VAL A 167 7.32 -8.10 13.80
N ALA A 168 8.22 -9.07 13.87
CA ALA A 168 9.48 -8.95 14.59
C ALA A 168 10.65 -9.39 13.73
N SER A 169 11.82 -8.78 13.88
CA SER A 169 13.05 -9.26 13.26
C SER A 169 14.29 -8.95 14.07
N ALA A 170 15.33 -9.75 13.82
CA ALA A 170 16.69 -9.51 14.28
C ALA A 170 17.62 -9.50 13.06
N MET A 171 18.44 -8.46 12.94
CA MET A 171 19.36 -8.25 11.84
C MET A 171 20.78 -8.07 12.36
N TYR A 172 21.72 -8.78 11.73
CA TYR A 172 23.14 -8.59 11.92
C TYR A 172 23.67 -7.61 10.87
N ALA A 173 24.30 -6.53 11.33
CA ALA A 173 25.00 -5.54 10.54
C ALA A 173 26.48 -5.90 10.42
N PHE A 174 26.97 -6.02 9.20
CA PHE A 174 28.38 -6.19 8.92
C PHE A 174 29.10 -4.84 9.00
N ASP A 175 30.44 -4.85 9.14
CA ASP A 175 31.21 -3.60 9.18
C ASP A 175 31.09 -2.79 7.87
N SER A 176 30.64 -3.40 6.77
CA SER A 176 30.27 -2.71 5.52
C SER A 176 28.97 -1.89 5.60
N GLY A 177 28.19 -2.04 6.68
CA GLY A 177 26.85 -1.46 6.83
C GLY A 177 25.73 -2.28 6.19
N ASN A 178 26.06 -3.38 5.49
CA ASN A 178 25.06 -4.35 5.00
C ASN A 178 24.44 -5.10 6.17
N MET A 179 23.17 -5.49 6.03
CA MET A 179 22.43 -6.17 7.09
C MET A 179 21.66 -7.37 6.54
N ILE A 180 21.76 -8.50 7.24
CA ILE A 180 20.97 -9.71 6.98
C ILE A 180 20.43 -10.22 8.31
N GLY A 181 19.21 -10.72 8.29
CA GLY A 181 18.51 -11.14 9.46
C GLY A 181 17.33 -12.05 9.15
N PHE A 182 16.66 -12.45 10.20
CA PHE A 182 15.45 -13.25 10.12
C PHE A 182 14.35 -12.51 10.86
N GLY A 183 13.14 -12.60 10.32
CA GLY A 183 11.95 -12.08 10.96
C GLY A 183 10.81 -13.08 10.92
N VAL A 184 9.80 -12.77 11.72
CA VAL A 184 8.55 -13.53 11.81
C VAL A 184 7.39 -12.54 11.87
N ALA A 185 6.35 -12.82 11.10
CA ALA A 185 5.06 -12.17 11.22
C ALA A 185 4.09 -13.17 11.85
N TYR A 186 3.59 -12.84 13.04
CA TYR A 186 2.47 -13.53 13.66
C TYR A 186 1.21 -12.71 13.40
N LEU A 187 0.19 -13.34 12.81
CA LEU A 187 -1.08 -12.73 12.45
C LEU A 187 -2.19 -13.58 13.07
N ASN A 188 -2.94 -13.01 13.99
CA ASN A 188 -4.22 -13.55 14.41
C ASN A 188 -5.30 -12.84 13.60
N ASP A 189 -5.70 -13.49 12.51
CA ASP A 189 -6.66 -12.99 11.55
C ASP A 189 -8.08 -13.46 11.91
N ILE A 190 -9.06 -13.12 11.07
CA ILE A 190 -10.44 -13.56 11.25
C ILE A 190 -10.51 -15.09 11.05
N ASP A 191 -10.81 -15.84 12.12
CA ASP A 191 -10.89 -17.32 12.14
C ASP A 191 -9.59 -18.09 11.81
N GLU A 192 -8.45 -17.42 11.65
CA GLU A 192 -7.20 -18.09 11.23
C GLU A 192 -5.96 -17.47 11.90
N VAL A 193 -5.04 -18.33 12.38
CA VAL A 193 -3.76 -17.88 12.96
C VAL A 193 -2.61 -18.30 12.06
N ARG A 194 -1.85 -17.33 11.57
CA ARG A 194 -0.73 -17.55 10.66
C ARG A 194 0.59 -17.03 11.24
N THR A 195 1.64 -17.84 11.09
CA THR A 195 3.02 -17.46 11.42
C THR A 195 3.90 -17.58 10.20
N VAL A 196 4.36 -16.45 9.66
CA VAL A 196 5.15 -16.39 8.42
C VAL A 196 6.59 -16.00 8.74
N PRO A 197 7.58 -16.88 8.54
CA PRO A 197 8.97 -16.48 8.59
C PRO A 197 9.34 -15.66 7.35
N TYR A 198 10.24 -14.69 7.50
CA TYR A 198 10.74 -13.93 6.36
C TYR A 198 12.23 -13.58 6.51
N LEU A 199 12.89 -13.42 5.37
CA LEU A 199 14.26 -12.91 5.32
C LEU A 199 14.23 -11.39 5.48
N ALA A 200 14.88 -10.88 6.52
CA ALA A 200 15.07 -9.45 6.70
C ALA A 200 16.42 -9.07 6.09
N MET A 201 16.46 -8.18 5.10
CA MET A 201 17.73 -7.79 4.48
C MET A 201 17.78 -6.37 3.96
N ARG A 202 19.00 -5.83 4.00
CA ARG A 202 19.42 -4.62 3.30
C ARG A 202 20.87 -4.79 2.87
N TRP A 203 21.09 -4.97 1.59
CA TRP A 203 22.39 -5.26 1.02
C TRP A 203 22.73 -4.22 -0.05
N GLN A 204 23.66 -3.33 0.25
CA GLN A 204 24.28 -2.44 -0.71
C GLN A 204 25.32 -3.26 -1.50
N ILE A 205 25.09 -3.43 -2.80
CA ILE A 205 26.00 -4.16 -3.69
C ILE A 205 27.12 -3.23 -4.14
N ASP A 206 26.76 -2.04 -4.60
CA ASP A 206 27.66 -0.93 -4.95
C ASP A 206 26.94 0.42 -4.71
N GLU A 207 27.49 1.54 -5.18
CA GLU A 207 26.90 2.87 -4.98
C GLU A 207 25.53 3.08 -5.65
N HIS A 208 25.14 2.22 -6.59
CA HIS A 208 23.88 2.32 -7.34
C HIS A 208 22.89 1.19 -7.02
N TRP A 209 23.38 -0.02 -6.75
CA TRP A 209 22.56 -1.20 -6.57
C TRP A 209 22.33 -1.55 -5.10
N THR A 210 21.06 -1.76 -4.74
CA THR A 210 20.64 -2.21 -3.40
C THR A 210 19.60 -3.30 -3.51
N LEU A 211 19.79 -4.39 -2.75
CA LEU A 211 18.80 -5.44 -2.54
C LEU A 211 18.23 -5.32 -1.13
N ALA A 212 16.92 -5.14 -0.99
CA ALA A 212 16.26 -4.98 0.31
C ALA A 212 14.84 -5.54 0.32
N ASN A 213 14.24 -5.71 1.49
CA ASN A 213 12.79 -5.88 1.56
C ASN A 213 12.09 -4.61 1.03
N PRO A 214 10.97 -4.74 0.30
CA PRO A 214 10.25 -3.58 -0.22
C PRO A 214 9.70 -2.73 0.93
N PHE A 215 9.93 -1.41 0.84
CA PHE A 215 9.65 -0.48 1.93
C PHE A 215 8.16 -0.08 2.06
N GLN A 216 7.34 -0.36 1.06
CA GLN A 216 5.93 0.05 1.01
C GLN A 216 5.01 -1.16 0.95
N ALA A 217 4.19 -1.34 1.99
CA ALA A 217 3.22 -2.43 2.11
C ALA A 217 2.02 -2.32 1.13
N GLY A 218 2.07 -1.40 0.16
CA GLY A 218 1.00 -1.15 -0.81
C GLY A 218 0.94 -2.22 -1.90
N PHE A 219 1.57 -1.96 -3.05
CA PHE A 219 1.51 -2.83 -4.23
C PHE A 219 2.13 -4.22 -4.00
N SER A 220 3.31 -4.28 -3.37
CA SER A 220 4.05 -5.53 -3.17
C SER A 220 3.51 -6.39 -2.02
N GLY A 221 2.95 -5.77 -0.98
CA GLY A 221 2.80 -6.43 0.32
C GLY A 221 4.13 -6.62 1.07
N PRO A 222 4.11 -7.23 2.26
CA PRO A 222 5.22 -7.16 3.22
C PRO A 222 6.34 -8.20 3.05
N ALA A 223 6.08 -9.33 2.37
CA ALA A 223 6.98 -10.47 2.32
C ALA A 223 7.63 -10.62 0.94
N GLY A 224 8.69 -9.85 0.69
CA GLY A 224 9.42 -9.94 -0.57
C GLY A 224 10.79 -9.27 -0.57
N LEU A 225 11.36 -9.17 -1.77
CA LEU A 225 12.65 -8.55 -2.04
C LEU A 225 12.55 -7.66 -3.28
N GLU A 226 13.28 -6.55 -3.24
CA GLU A 226 13.42 -5.61 -4.35
C GLU A 226 14.90 -5.32 -4.59
N LEU A 227 15.33 -5.51 -5.83
CA LEU A 227 16.59 -5.01 -6.34
C LEU A 227 16.34 -3.63 -6.97
N SER A 228 16.96 -2.60 -6.40
CA SER A 228 16.85 -1.23 -6.87
C SER A 228 18.15 -0.70 -7.44
N TYR A 229 18.06 0.09 -8.51
CA TYR A 229 19.15 0.83 -9.14
C TYR A 229 18.90 2.33 -9.04
N GLN A 230 19.83 3.06 -8.43
CA GLN A 230 19.79 4.52 -8.29
C GLN A 230 20.56 5.17 -9.44
N PHE A 231 19.85 5.75 -10.42
CA PHE A 231 20.49 6.42 -11.58
C PHE A 231 21.20 7.71 -11.18
N ASN A 232 20.52 8.52 -10.37
CA ASN A 232 20.98 9.80 -9.84
C ASN A 232 20.21 10.08 -8.54
N PRO A 233 20.47 11.14 -7.76
CA PRO A 233 19.77 11.35 -6.49
C PRO A 233 18.24 11.32 -6.59
N ASP A 234 17.64 11.69 -7.71
CA ASP A 234 16.20 11.89 -7.85
C ASP A 234 15.47 10.71 -8.49
N TRP A 235 16.17 9.86 -9.26
CA TRP A 235 15.56 8.77 -10.02
C TRP A 235 16.14 7.40 -9.68
N ASN A 236 15.25 6.44 -9.43
CA ASN A 236 15.60 5.03 -9.28
C ASN A 236 14.59 4.12 -9.99
N ILE A 237 15.03 2.89 -10.30
CA ILE A 237 14.16 1.81 -10.76
C ILE A 237 14.32 0.62 -9.81
N GLY A 238 13.24 -0.12 -9.56
CA GLY A 238 13.22 -1.35 -8.80
C GLY A 238 12.64 -2.51 -9.60
N LEU A 239 13.16 -3.71 -9.38
CA LEU A 239 12.54 -4.98 -9.77
C LEU A 239 12.35 -5.79 -8.50
N GLY A 240 11.12 -6.20 -8.21
CA GLY A 240 10.81 -6.93 -6.99
C GLY A 240 9.78 -8.02 -7.15
N SER A 241 9.73 -8.90 -6.17
CA SER A 241 8.68 -9.90 -6.02
C SER A 241 8.38 -10.17 -4.56
N SER A 242 7.13 -10.48 -4.28
CA SER A 242 6.60 -10.67 -2.94
C SER A 242 5.38 -11.57 -2.95
N ARG A 243 5.16 -12.25 -1.82
CA ARG A 243 3.90 -12.94 -1.53
C ARG A 243 2.96 -11.99 -0.81
N ARG A 244 1.70 -11.99 -1.24
CA ARG A 244 0.62 -11.19 -0.68
C ARG A 244 -0.47 -12.11 -0.15
N THR A 245 -0.97 -11.77 1.02
CA THR A 245 -2.16 -12.40 1.57
C THR A 245 -3.06 -11.31 2.13
N GLU A 246 -4.32 -11.32 1.74
CA GLU A 246 -5.34 -10.37 2.20
C GLU A 246 -6.56 -11.14 2.66
N ARG A 247 -7.04 -10.83 3.87
CA ARG A 247 -8.23 -11.45 4.43
C ARG A 247 -9.19 -10.38 4.91
N PHE A 248 -10.47 -10.58 4.64
CA PHE A 248 -11.55 -9.67 5.05
C PHE A 248 -12.84 -10.43 5.29
N LEU A 249 -13.64 -9.94 6.23
CA LEU A 249 -14.94 -10.50 6.57
C LEU A 249 -15.95 -10.16 5.47
N ILE A 250 -16.69 -11.15 4.96
CA ILE A 250 -17.76 -10.95 3.97
C ILE A 250 -19.16 -11.16 4.55
N GLU A 251 -19.26 -11.86 5.67
CA GLU A 251 -20.50 -12.09 6.40
C GLU A 251 -20.17 -12.27 7.89
N ASP A 252 -21.12 -11.94 8.77
CA ASP A 252 -20.97 -12.14 10.21
C ASP A 252 -20.74 -13.64 10.54
N ASP A 253 -20.35 -13.95 11.78
CA ASP A 253 -19.92 -15.30 12.20
C ASP A 253 -18.62 -15.80 11.52
N ASP A 254 -17.67 -14.87 11.33
CA ASP A 254 -16.30 -15.12 10.89
C ASP A 254 -16.15 -15.75 9.49
N ILE A 255 -17.16 -15.56 8.63
CA ILE A 255 -17.10 -15.94 7.22
C ILE A 255 -16.27 -14.89 6.48
N ALA A 256 -15.03 -15.25 6.15
CA ALA A 256 -14.06 -14.39 5.52
C ALA A 256 -13.60 -14.95 4.18
N VAL A 257 -13.19 -14.04 3.30
CA VAL A 257 -12.47 -14.34 2.07
C VAL A 257 -11.00 -14.03 2.29
N GLU A 258 -10.13 -14.96 1.89
CA GLU A 258 -8.70 -14.76 1.79
C GLU A 258 -8.26 -14.83 0.32
N THR A 259 -7.49 -13.83 -0.10
CA THR A 259 -6.72 -13.86 -1.35
C THR A 259 -5.27 -14.15 -1.02
N ASN A 260 -4.69 -15.16 -1.66
CA ASN A 260 -3.27 -15.48 -1.56
C ASN A 260 -2.66 -15.49 -2.96
N GLU A 261 -1.59 -14.74 -3.18
CA GLU A 261 -0.98 -14.61 -4.51
C GLU A 261 0.48 -14.15 -4.44
N TRP A 262 1.21 -14.37 -5.53
CA TRP A 262 2.50 -13.74 -5.75
C TRP A 262 2.35 -12.51 -6.64
N VAL A 263 3.20 -11.52 -6.41
CA VAL A 263 3.35 -10.38 -7.31
C VAL A 263 4.80 -10.24 -7.73
N SER A 264 5.03 -9.97 -9.01
CA SER A 264 6.31 -9.53 -9.55
C SER A 264 6.12 -8.18 -10.22
N TYR A 265 7.09 -7.28 -10.09
CA TYR A 265 6.88 -5.89 -10.50
C TYR A 265 8.14 -5.13 -10.87
N LEU A 266 7.96 -4.16 -11.75
CA LEU A 266 8.89 -3.07 -12.02
C LEU A 266 8.37 -1.78 -11.38
N ARG A 267 9.26 -1.02 -10.74
CA ARG A 267 8.97 0.26 -10.09
C ARG A 267 9.84 1.35 -10.67
N GLY A 268 9.25 2.47 -11.10
CA GLY A 268 9.97 3.71 -11.39
C GLY A 268 9.73 4.72 -10.27
N GLY A 269 10.79 5.15 -9.58
CA GLY A 269 10.71 6.10 -8.48
C GLY A 269 11.32 7.45 -8.83
N TRP A 270 10.59 8.53 -8.53
CA TRP A 270 11.01 9.91 -8.73
C TRP A 270 10.84 10.73 -7.45
N ARG A 271 11.94 11.28 -6.94
CA ARG A 271 11.94 12.31 -5.90
C ARG A 271 11.74 13.68 -6.55
N ALA A 272 10.47 14.05 -6.76
CA ALA A 272 10.12 15.35 -7.35
C ALA A 272 10.61 16.54 -6.52
N THR A 273 10.59 16.41 -5.19
CA THR A 273 11.20 17.38 -4.25
C THR A 273 11.72 16.65 -3.01
N PRO A 274 12.51 17.29 -2.12
CA PRO A 274 12.88 16.67 -0.84
C PRO A 274 11.69 16.23 0.03
N ALA A 275 10.50 16.78 -0.22
CA ALA A 275 9.27 16.44 0.49
C ALA A 275 8.34 15.50 -0.30
N LEU A 276 8.53 15.31 -1.61
CA LEU A 276 7.59 14.59 -2.48
C LEU A 276 8.30 13.51 -3.28
N THR A 277 7.82 12.28 -3.14
CA THR A 277 8.24 11.12 -3.95
C THR A 277 7.03 10.54 -4.67
N VAL A 278 7.23 10.16 -5.93
CA VAL A 278 6.23 9.50 -6.77
C VAL A 278 6.81 8.16 -7.22
N ASN A 279 6.05 7.08 -7.07
CA ASN A 279 6.40 5.77 -7.59
C ASN A 279 5.32 5.28 -8.57
N LEU A 280 5.74 4.78 -9.72
CA LEU A 280 4.89 4.10 -10.69
C LEU A 280 5.26 2.62 -10.71
N TYR A 281 4.26 1.74 -10.71
CA TYR A 281 4.42 0.30 -10.75
C TYR A 281 3.76 -0.28 -11.99
N ALA A 282 4.44 -1.23 -12.61
CA ALA A 282 3.88 -2.18 -13.55
C ALA A 282 4.19 -3.58 -13.02
N GLY A 283 3.15 -4.37 -12.76
CA GLY A 283 3.31 -5.67 -12.15
C GLY A 283 2.39 -6.74 -12.71
N TYR A 284 2.55 -7.93 -12.16
CA TYR A 284 1.85 -9.12 -12.57
C TYR A 284 1.59 -9.97 -11.32
N TYR A 285 0.32 -10.23 -11.05
CA TYR A 285 -0.11 -11.17 -10.02
C TYR A 285 -0.24 -12.56 -10.63
N PHE A 286 0.23 -13.57 -9.92
CA PHE A 286 0.22 -14.96 -10.39
C PHE A 286 0.14 -15.94 -9.22
N ASP A 287 -0.22 -17.19 -9.52
CA ASP A 287 -0.42 -18.24 -8.50
C ASP A 287 -1.44 -17.76 -7.46
N GLY A 288 -2.55 -17.21 -7.96
CA GLY A 288 -3.60 -16.57 -7.19
C GLY A 288 -4.66 -17.56 -6.76
N GLU A 289 -5.09 -17.46 -5.51
CA GLU A 289 -6.13 -18.27 -4.91
C GLU A 289 -7.09 -17.39 -4.12
N LEU A 290 -8.38 -17.72 -4.20
CA LEU A 290 -9.45 -17.16 -3.37
C LEU A 290 -10.03 -18.28 -2.50
N GLU A 291 -9.95 -18.11 -1.19
CA GLU A 291 -10.44 -19.07 -0.21
C GLU A 291 -11.52 -18.43 0.65
N VAL A 292 -12.59 -19.17 0.91
CA VAL A 292 -13.61 -18.79 1.89
C VAL A 292 -13.45 -19.67 3.11
N THR A 293 -13.70 -19.12 4.31
CA THR A 293 -13.71 -19.86 5.57
C THR A 293 -14.36 -21.26 5.42
N ASN A 294 -13.58 -22.31 5.73
CA ASN A 294 -13.98 -23.73 5.66
C ASN A 294 -14.41 -24.23 4.25
N GLN A 295 -13.96 -23.57 3.18
CA GLN A 295 -14.20 -23.99 1.79
C GLN A 295 -12.88 -24.30 1.08
N ALA A 296 -12.96 -25.01 -0.05
CA ALA A 296 -11.80 -25.22 -0.90
C ALA A 296 -11.38 -23.91 -1.60
N ALA A 297 -10.07 -23.70 -1.71
CA ALA A 297 -9.53 -22.59 -2.49
C ALA A 297 -9.93 -22.68 -3.97
N LEU A 298 -10.25 -21.54 -4.55
CA LEU A 298 -10.56 -21.37 -5.96
C LEU A 298 -9.38 -20.69 -6.65
N GLU A 299 -8.88 -21.29 -7.72
CA GLU A 299 -7.81 -20.69 -8.52
C GLU A 299 -8.28 -19.39 -9.18
N MET A 300 -7.38 -18.41 -9.22
CA MET A 300 -7.56 -17.13 -9.90
C MET A 300 -6.47 -16.99 -10.96
N ASP A 301 -6.89 -16.64 -12.17
CA ASP A 301 -5.99 -16.42 -13.28
C ASP A 301 -4.99 -15.31 -12.99
N ASN A 302 -3.82 -15.45 -13.62
CA ASN A 302 -2.78 -14.44 -13.53
C ASN A 302 -3.25 -13.14 -14.19
N GLN A 303 -2.90 -12.00 -13.62
CA GLN A 303 -3.40 -10.71 -14.07
C GLN A 303 -2.32 -9.63 -14.03
N GLY A 304 -2.27 -8.81 -15.08
CA GLY A 304 -1.47 -7.59 -15.07
C GLY A 304 -2.02 -6.55 -14.10
N ALA A 305 -1.14 -5.69 -13.57
CA ALA A 305 -1.52 -4.63 -12.66
C ALA A 305 -0.65 -3.39 -12.81
N ALA A 306 -1.19 -2.25 -12.42
CA ALA A 306 -0.47 -0.99 -12.35
C ALA A 306 -0.80 -0.27 -11.05
N ALA A 307 0.15 0.53 -10.57
CA ALA A 307 -0.09 1.38 -9.41
C ALA A 307 0.65 2.72 -9.48
N LEU A 308 0.06 3.72 -8.85
CA LEU A 308 0.65 5.03 -8.61
C LEU A 308 0.68 5.26 -7.10
N ASP A 309 1.86 5.51 -6.55
CA ASP A 309 2.08 5.91 -5.17
C ASP A 309 2.66 7.32 -5.10
N ILE A 310 2.08 8.15 -4.24
CA ILE A 310 2.54 9.51 -3.98
C ILE A 310 2.78 9.64 -2.49
N GLU A 311 4.02 9.91 -2.10
CA GLU A 311 4.47 10.05 -0.71
C GLU A 311 4.94 11.48 -0.42
N PHE A 312 4.40 12.07 0.65
CA PHE A 312 4.79 13.36 1.19
C PHE A 312 5.49 13.20 2.54
N LYS A 313 6.56 13.99 2.78
CA LYS A 313 7.30 14.07 4.04
C LYS A 313 7.36 15.50 4.55
N PHE A 314 7.07 15.71 5.83
CA PHE A 314 7.10 17.02 6.50
C PHE A 314 7.34 16.90 8.00
#